data_AF-A0A7L6AVQ7-F1
#
_entry.id   AF-A0A7L6AVQ7-F1
#
_cell.length_a   1.000
_cell.length_b   1.000
_cell.length_c   1.000
_cell.angle_alpha   90.00
_cell.angle_beta   90.00
_cell.angle_gamma   90.00
#
_symmetry.space_group_name_H-M   'P 1'
#
loop_
_entity.id
_entity.type
_entity.pdbx_description
1 polymer ?
#
loop_
_entity_poly.entity_id
_entity_poly.type
_entity_poly.pdbx_seq_one_letter_code
_entity_poly.pdbx_strand_id
1 'polypeptide(L)'
;MTEDTRPQPYSLRLEPETRARIEALAKANGRSLNTQIALMLDEWLAGGHADEGKGLTVEDVRRIAAEVFQNSAIAINSDRCHFLRTRQAVC
;
A
#
# COMPACT_ATOMS: atom_id res chain seq x y z
N MET A 1 -15.67 17.96 42.44
CA MET A 1 -15.31 17.22 41.22
C MET A 1 -13.85 17.56 40.94
N THR A 2 -12.93 16.62 41.15
CA THR A 2 -11.50 16.83 40.82
C THR A 2 -11.32 16.58 39.33
N GLU A 3 -11.29 17.65 38.55
CA GLU A 3 -10.86 17.59 37.15
C GLU A 3 -9.38 17.18 37.15
N ASP A 4 -9.12 15.97 36.67
CA ASP A 4 -7.78 15.46 36.46
C ASP A 4 -7.13 16.28 35.32
N THR A 5 -6.46 17.38 35.70
CA THR A 5 -5.77 18.32 34.80
C THR A 5 -4.39 17.83 34.36
N ARG A 6 -4.16 16.50 34.39
CA ARG A 6 -2.90 15.96 33.89
C ARG A 6 -2.84 16.24 32.38
N PRO A 7 -1.82 16.98 31.89
CA PRO A 7 -1.66 17.21 30.47
C PRO A 7 -1.65 15.86 29.77
N GLN A 8 -2.41 15.72 28.69
CA GLN A 8 -2.59 14.43 28.02
C GLN A 8 -1.22 13.78 27.82
N PRO A 9 -0.98 12.62 28.44
CA PRO A 9 0.35 12.05 28.48
C PRO A 9 0.72 11.67 27.05
N TYR A 10 1.80 12.27 26.56
CA TYR A 10 2.42 12.07 25.25
C TYR A 10 1.62 12.65 24.06
N SER A 11 2.07 13.81 23.58
CA SER A 11 1.72 14.25 22.23
C SER A 11 2.35 13.28 21.23
N LEU A 12 1.53 12.40 20.64
CA LEU A 12 1.97 11.52 19.57
C LEU A 12 2.55 12.40 18.44
N ARG A 13 3.85 12.29 18.20
CA ARG A 13 4.54 12.98 17.10
C ARG A 13 4.22 12.25 15.80
N LEU A 14 3.02 12.49 15.29
CA LEU A 14 2.59 12.02 13.98
C LEU A 14 3.03 13.01 12.92
N GLU A 15 3.44 12.49 11.76
CA GLU A 15 3.59 13.32 10.57
C GLU A 15 2.26 14.03 10.24
N PRO A 16 2.31 15.27 9.75
CA PRO A 16 1.11 16.07 9.54
C PRO A 16 0.15 15.43 8.54
N GLU A 17 0.66 14.72 7.54
CA GLU A 17 -0.16 13.97 6.58
C GLU A 17 -0.91 12.80 7.24
N THR A 18 -0.20 12.01 8.03
CA THR A 18 -0.77 10.88 8.76
C THR A 18 -1.84 11.35 9.74
N ARG A 19 -1.58 12.44 10.46
CA ARG A 19 -2.56 13.05 11.34
C ARG A 19 -3.82 13.51 10.60
N ALA A 20 -3.67 14.16 9.44
CA ALA A 20 -4.81 14.59 8.63
C ALA A 20 -5.68 13.41 8.16
N ARG A 21 -5.05 12.29 7.78
CA ARG A 21 -5.78 11.06 7.39
C ARG A 21 -6.58 10.48 8.56
N ILE A 22 -5.97 10.36 9.73
CA ILE A 22 -6.65 9.82 10.91
C ILE A 22 -7.76 10.78 11.37
N GLU A 23 -7.56 12.09 11.31
CA GLU A 23 -8.61 13.07 11.60
C GLU A 23 -9.80 12.98 10.64
N ALA A 24 -9.55 12.74 9.34
CA ALA A 24 -10.62 12.52 8.36
C ALA A 24 -11.42 11.25 8.69
N LEU A 25 -10.74 10.16 9.03
CA LEU A 25 -11.37 8.90 9.46
C LEU A 25 -12.16 9.09 10.76
N ALA A 26 -11.61 9.81 11.73
CA ALA A 26 -12.29 10.10 12.99
C ALA A 26 -13.57 10.91 12.77
N LYS A 27 -13.52 11.94 11.91
CA LYS A 27 -14.70 12.75 11.52
C LYS A 27 -15.75 11.91 10.81
N ALA A 28 -15.35 11.03 9.88
CA ALA A 28 -16.28 10.16 9.17
C ALA A 28 -17.03 9.20 10.12
N ASN A 29 -16.36 8.76 11.20
CA ASN A 29 -16.93 7.89 12.22
C ASN A 29 -17.62 8.65 13.38
N GLY A 30 -17.63 9.98 13.37
CA GLY A 30 -18.18 10.79 14.46
C GLY A 30 -17.42 10.65 15.79
N ARG A 31 -16.13 10.33 15.75
CA ARG A 31 -15.27 10.08 16.92
C ARG A 31 -14.19 11.16 17.08
N SER A 32 -13.64 11.27 18.28
CA SER A 32 -12.45 12.09 18.52
C SER A 32 -11.20 11.43 17.92
N LEU A 33 -10.21 12.23 17.54
CA LEU A 33 -8.92 11.73 17.03
C LEU A 33 -8.28 10.72 17.97
N ASN A 34 -8.27 11.00 19.28
CA ASN A 34 -7.66 10.12 20.27
C ASN A 34 -8.38 8.78 20.39
N THR A 35 -9.72 8.79 20.34
CA THR A 35 -10.52 7.56 20.34
C THR A 35 -10.22 6.71 19.10
N GLN A 36 -10.10 7.34 17.94
CA GLN A 36 -9.77 6.63 16.70
C GLN A 36 -8.36 6.03 16.76
N ILE A 37 -7.38 6.77 17.29
CA ILE A 37 -6.01 6.28 17.47
C ILE A 37 -5.97 5.10 18.43
N ALA A 38 -6.65 5.20 19.58
CA ALA A 38 -6.71 4.12 20.56
C ALA A 38 -7.31 2.84 19.95
N LEU A 39 -8.43 2.94 19.24
CA LEU A 39 -9.06 1.80 18.57
C LEU A 39 -8.15 1.16 17.53
N MET A 40 -7.49 1.97 16.69
CA MET A 40 -6.55 1.45 15.69
C MET A 40 -5.36 0.74 16.35
N LEU A 41 -4.83 1.27 17.45
CA LEU A 41 -3.74 0.65 18.19
C LEU A 41 -4.18 -0.63 18.90
N ASP A 42 -5.37 -0.62 19.50
CA ASP A 42 -5.96 -1.80 20.14
C ASP A 42 -6.19 -2.92 19.12
N GLU A 43 -6.70 -2.60 17.93
CA GLU A 43 -6.86 -3.55 16.81
C GLU A 43 -5.51 -4.09 16.32
N TRP A 44 -4.51 -3.21 16.20
CA TRP A 44 -3.15 -3.58 15.80
C TRP A 44 -2.48 -4.52 16.82
N LEU A 45 -2.63 -4.23 18.11
CA LEU A 45 -2.08 -5.00 19.22
C LEU A 45 -2.84 -6.31 19.48
N ALA A 46 -4.15 -6.34 19.22
CA ALA A 46 -4.99 -7.52 19.37
C ALA A 46 -4.70 -8.63 18.33
N GLY A 47 -3.71 -8.43 17.45
CA GLY A 47 -3.39 -9.39 16.39
C GLY A 47 -4.28 -9.26 15.17
N GLY A 48 -4.96 -8.12 15.00
CA GLY A 48 -5.74 -7.75 13.81
C GLY A 48 -4.89 -7.49 12.56
N HIS A 49 -3.58 -7.73 12.61
CA HIS A 49 -2.85 -8.19 11.42
C HIS A 49 -3.20 -9.65 11.19
N ALA A 50 -4.45 -9.89 10.78
CA ALA A 50 -4.64 -10.90 9.75
C ALA A 50 -3.79 -10.40 8.59
N ASP A 51 -2.61 -11.00 8.48
CA ASP A 51 -1.71 -10.88 7.36
C ASP A 51 -2.53 -11.06 6.08
N GLU A 52 -3.03 -9.96 5.50
CA GLU A 52 -3.32 -9.89 4.07
C GLU A 52 -2.00 -9.85 3.27
N GLY A 53 -0.87 -10.19 3.90
CA GLY A 53 0.05 -11.14 3.30
C GLY A 53 -0.68 -12.42 2.91
N LYS A 54 -1.42 -12.37 1.80
CA LYS A 54 -1.43 -13.49 0.88
C LYS A 54 0.03 -13.74 0.55
N GLY A 55 0.70 -14.55 1.36
CA GLY A 55 1.98 -15.13 1.00
C GLY A 55 1.79 -15.67 -0.40
N LEU A 56 2.53 -15.12 -1.36
CA LEU A 56 2.44 -15.52 -2.75
C LEU A 56 2.61 -17.04 -2.77
N THR A 57 1.55 -17.74 -3.16
CA THR A 57 1.64 -19.19 -3.31
C THR A 57 2.60 -19.50 -4.45
N VAL A 58 3.16 -20.70 -4.48
CA VAL A 58 4.05 -21.11 -5.58
C VAL A 58 3.33 -20.97 -6.94
N GLU A 59 2.01 -21.17 -6.95
CA GLU A 59 1.12 -20.94 -8.09
C GLU A 59 1.08 -19.47 -8.54
N ASP A 60 1.05 -18.51 -7.60
CA ASP A 60 1.09 -17.08 -7.93
C ASP A 60 2.43 -16.68 -8.53
N VAL A 61 3.54 -17.19 -7.98
CA VAL A 61 4.89 -16.96 -8.52
C VAL A 61 5.01 -17.56 -9.93
N ARG A 62 4.47 -18.76 -10.15
CA ARG A 62 4.47 -19.41 -11.47
C ARG A 62 3.65 -18.62 -12.50
N ARG A 63 2.52 -18.06 -12.09
CA ARG A 63 1.68 -17.20 -12.94
C ARG A 63 2.40 -15.91 -13.32
N ILE A 64 3.00 -15.21 -12.36
CA ILE A 64 3.78 -13.98 -12.61
C ILE A 64 4.96 -14.28 -13.55
N ALA A 65 5.68 -15.39 -13.33
CA ALA A 65 6.79 -15.79 -14.19
C ALA A 65 6.35 -16.03 -15.66
N ALA A 66 5.20 -16.68 -15.87
CA ALA A 66 4.66 -16.90 -17.22
C ALA A 66 4.27 -15.58 -17.92
N GLU A 67 3.67 -14.65 -17.19
CA GLU A 67 3.26 -13.35 -17.72
C GLU A 67 4.47 -12.49 -18.12
N VAL A 68 5.51 -12.45 -17.28
CA VAL A 68 6.76 -11.75 -17.59
C VAL A 68 7.45 -12.36 -18.82
N PHE A 69 7.43 -13.69 -18.97
CA PHE A 69 7.98 -14.36 -20.15
C PHE A 69 7.22 -14.04 -21.44
N GLN A 70 5.89 -13.96 -21.39
CA GLN A 70 5.08 -13.60 -22.55
C GLN A 70 5.25 -12.13 -22.94
N ASN A 71 5.27 -11.23 -21.96
CA ASN A 71 5.47 -9.80 -22.21
C ASN A 71 6.88 -9.50 -22.75
N SER A 72 7.90 -10.19 -22.24
CA SER A 72 9.27 -10.07 -22.77
C SER A 72 9.42 -10.68 -24.18
N ALA A 73 8.71 -11.78 -24.50
CA ALA A 73 8.69 -12.32 -25.86
C ALA A 73 8.04 -11.38 -26.89
N ILE A 74 7.02 -10.61 -26.49
CA ILE A 74 6.40 -9.57 -27.33
C ILE A 74 7.37 -8.41 -27.55
N ALA A 75 8.09 -7.97 -26.52
CA ALA A 75 9.08 -6.90 -26.64
C ALA A 75 10.21 -7.25 -27.61
N ILE A 76 10.75 -8.48 -27.55
CA ILE A 76 11.83 -8.94 -28.45
C ILE A 76 11.35 -8.99 -29.92
N ASN A 77 10.09 -9.37 -30.17
CA ASN A 77 9.54 -9.40 -31.54
C ASN A 77 9.22 -7.99 -32.07
N SER A 78 8.82 -7.05 -31.21
CA SER A 78 8.63 -5.65 -31.60
C SER A 78 9.94 -5.00 -32.04
N ASP A 79 11.02 -5.21 -31.26
CA ASP A 79 12.34 -4.66 -31.57
C ASP A 79 12.96 -5.29 -32.84
N ARG A 80 12.75 -6.60 -33.06
CA ARG A 80 13.14 -7.26 -34.33
C ARG A 80 12.36 -6.75 -35.53
N CYS A 81 11.05 -6.50 -35.40
CA CYS A 81 10.24 -5.94 -36.47
C CYS A 81 10.63 -4.49 -36.80
N HIS A 82 10.97 -3.68 -35.80
CA HIS A 82 11.44 -2.32 -36.02
C HIS A 82 12.82 -2.28 -36.70
N PHE A 83 13.74 -3.18 -36.32
CA PHE A 83 15.07 -3.29 -36.91
C PHE A 83 15.05 -3.82 -38.36
N LEU A 84 14.15 -4.76 -38.69
CA LEU A 84 14.02 -5.27 -40.06
C LEU A 84 13.32 -4.27 -41.00
N ARG A 85 12.39 -3.44 -40.51
CA ARG A 85 11.74 -2.38 -41.32
C ARG A 85 12.68 -1.23 -41.66
N THR A 86 13.58 -0.84 -40.77
CA THR A 86 14.51 0.27 -41.00
C THR A 86 15.64 -0.07 -41.97
N ARG A 87 15.95 -1.36 -42.19
CA ARG A 87 16.95 -1.79 -43.19
C ARG A 87 16.38 -2.08 -44.58
N GLN A 88 15.06 -2.26 -44.74
CA GLN A 88 14.43 -2.49 -46.04
C GLN A 88 14.00 -1.21 -46.78
N ALA A 89 14.07 -0.04 -46.12
CA ALA A 89 13.73 1.26 -46.71
C ALA A 89 14.94 2.00 -47.33
N VAL A 90 16.09 1.32 -47.47
CA VAL A 90 17.28 1.83 -48.16
C VAL A 90 17.57 0.93 -49.36
N CYS A 91 16.75 1.06 -50.40
CA CYS A 91 17.01 0.67 -51.79
C CYS A 91 16.27 1.66 -52.69
#